data_AF-V2XD03-F1
#
_entry.id   AF-V2XD03-F1
#
_cell.length_a   1.000
_cell.length_b   1.000
_cell.length_c   1.000
_cell.angle_alpha   90.00
_cell.angle_beta   90.00
_cell.angle_gamma   90.00
#
_symmetry.space_group_name_H-M   'P 1'
#
loop_
_entity.id
_entity.type
_entity.pdbx_description
1 polymer ?
#
loop_
_entity_poly.entity_id
_entity_poly.type
_entity_poly.pdbx_seq_one_letter_code
_entity_poly.pdbx_strand_id
1 'polypeptide(L)'
;MMEDLMVSSLGGEQLILRMPWLRHYNPQIDWKHGKIEIPPRRKLNIKRFKGVLDHTPPEVLIQAKTSVSQMLEHNQKMEEKKPIEELIPDFLIDYKRQFEKHASERFPESRPYDHAIDLKPGVEALNCKVYPLSPIEQQLQNEFLTDNLRKCYI
;
A
#
# COMPACT_ATOMS: atom_id res chain seq x y z
N MET A 1 13.93 15.26 18.75
CA MET A 1 12.61 14.76 18.29
C MET A 1 12.68 13.26 18.43
N MET A 2 11.81 12.71 19.26
CA MET A 2 11.77 11.31 19.67
C MET A 2 11.06 10.51 18.56
N GLU A 3 11.74 9.54 17.98
CA GLU A 3 11.17 8.65 16.96
C GLU A 3 11.06 7.25 17.57
N ASP A 4 9.82 6.78 17.73
CA ASP A 4 9.50 5.45 18.24
C ASP A 4 9.86 4.37 17.21
N LEU A 5 10.69 3.41 17.64
CA LEU A 5 11.12 2.27 16.84
C LEU A 5 9.99 1.24 16.73
N MET A 6 9.26 1.24 15.60
CA MET A 6 8.32 0.16 15.27
C MET A 6 9.06 -0.94 14.49
N VAL A 7 9.42 -2.03 15.18
CA VAL A 7 10.05 -3.22 14.59
C VAL A 7 8.95 -4.09 13.95
N SER A 8 8.97 -4.23 12.63
CA SER A 8 8.16 -5.25 11.93
C SER A 8 8.91 -6.59 11.95
N SER A 9 8.19 -7.70 12.13
CA SER A 9 8.75 -9.05 12.03
C SER A 9 9.24 -9.31 10.59
N LEU A 10 10.54 -9.20 10.36
CA LEU A 10 11.21 -9.37 9.05
C LEU A 10 11.29 -10.85 8.57
N GLY A 11 10.51 -11.76 9.15
CA GLY A 11 10.64 -13.18 8.86
C GLY A 11 12.04 -13.70 9.22
N GLY A 12 12.75 -14.34 8.28
CA GLY A 12 14.11 -14.85 8.48
C GLY A 12 15.23 -13.82 8.28
N GLU A 13 14.90 -12.58 7.91
CA GLU A 13 15.89 -11.51 7.71
C GLU A 13 16.03 -10.66 8.97
N GLN A 14 17.26 -10.28 9.35
CA GLN A 14 17.50 -9.51 10.57
C GLN A 14 17.44 -7.98 10.35
N LEU A 15 17.69 -7.48 9.13
CA LEU A 15 17.71 -6.05 8.81
C LEU A 15 17.71 -5.80 7.28
N ILE A 16 16.91 -4.85 6.78
CA ILE A 16 16.93 -4.41 5.36
C ILE A 16 17.57 -3.02 5.27
N LEU A 17 18.75 -2.93 4.64
CA LEU A 17 19.46 -1.68 4.39
C LEU A 17 19.20 -1.20 2.96
N ARG A 18 18.58 -0.03 2.80
CA ARG A 18 18.26 0.54 1.48
C ARG A 18 19.44 1.26 0.84
N MET A 19 19.38 1.44 -0.48
CA MET A 19 20.41 2.13 -1.28
C MET A 19 20.83 3.53 -0.78
N PRO A 20 19.93 4.41 -0.28
CA PRO A 20 20.35 5.69 0.27
C PRO A 20 21.27 5.56 1.48
N TRP A 21 21.03 4.57 2.34
CA TRP A 21 21.86 4.28 3.51
C TRP A 21 23.24 3.77 3.08
N LEU A 22 23.28 2.83 2.13
CA LEU A 22 24.53 2.32 1.55
C LEU A 22 25.36 3.44 0.90
N ARG A 23 24.72 4.38 0.19
CA ARG A 23 25.41 5.54 -0.42
C ARG A 23 25.96 6.51 0.63
N HIS A 24 25.25 6.73 1.73
CA HIS A 24 25.66 7.68 2.76
C HIS A 24 26.85 7.16 3.58
N TYR A 25 26.79 5.90 4.03
CA TYR A 25 27.82 5.30 4.88
C TYR A 25 28.95 4.63 4.09
N ASN A 26 28.69 4.25 2.83
CA ASN A 26 29.63 3.59 1.91
C ASN A 26 30.49 2.48 2.58
N PRO A 27 29.86 1.49 3.24
CA PRO A 27 30.58 0.43 3.91
C PRO A 27 31.26 -0.51 2.92
N GLN A 28 32.26 -1.25 3.38
CA GLN A 28 32.82 -2.38 2.65
C GLN A 28 31.95 -3.61 2.89
N ILE A 29 31.43 -4.21 1.82
CA ILE A 29 30.51 -5.34 1.92
C ILE A 29 31.16 -6.57 1.28
N ASP A 30 31.38 -7.59 2.09
CA ASP A 30 31.75 -8.92 1.62
C ASP A 30 30.50 -9.78 1.50
N TRP A 31 29.96 -9.84 0.28
CA TRP A 31 28.74 -10.61 -0.04
C TRP A 31 28.91 -12.12 0.12
N LYS A 32 30.14 -12.65 0.00
CA LYS A 32 30.40 -14.10 0.09
C LYS A 32 30.34 -14.59 1.53
N HIS A 33 30.82 -13.76 2.47
CA HIS A 33 30.85 -14.09 3.90
C HIS A 33 29.76 -13.37 4.71
N GLY A 34 28.93 -12.55 4.08
CA GLY A 34 27.85 -11.80 4.73
C GLY A 34 28.34 -10.75 5.73
N LYS A 35 29.54 -10.19 5.51
CA LYS A 35 30.17 -9.23 6.44
C LYS A 35 30.06 -7.81 5.90
N ILE A 36 29.78 -6.87 6.80
CA ILE A 36 29.75 -5.42 6.51
C ILE A 36 30.76 -4.75 7.44
N GLU A 37 31.76 -4.09 6.86
CA GLU A 37 32.75 -3.30 7.59
C GLU A 37 32.51 -1.81 7.34
N ILE A 38 32.25 -1.07 8.40
CA ILE A 38 32.06 0.39 8.34
C ILE A 38 33.43 1.03 8.57
N PRO A 39 34.05 1.67 7.57
CA PRO A 39 35.34 2.29 7.76
C PRO A 39 35.24 3.42 8.80
N PRO A 40 36.20 3.55 9.74
CA PRO A 40 36.21 4.67 10.66
C PRO A 40 36.30 5.98 9.85
N ARG A 41 35.43 6.95 10.15
CA ARG A 41 35.39 8.23 9.43
C ARG A 41 36.79 8.87 9.40
N ARG A 42 37.20 9.31 8.20
CA ARG A 42 38.52 9.85 7.88
C ARG A 42 39.03 10.79 8.98
N LYS A 43 40.18 10.46 9.58
CA LYS A 43 40.95 11.41 10.41
C LYS A 43 41.36 12.60 9.52
N LEU A 44 40.78 13.77 9.76
CA LEU A 44 41.28 15.01 9.16
C LEU A 44 42.60 15.36 9.83
N ASN A 45 43.71 15.26 9.08
CA ASN A 45 45.04 15.58 9.59
C ASN A 45 45.27 17.10 9.51
N ILE A 46 44.72 17.84 10.47
CA ILE A 46 44.95 19.28 10.61
C ILE A 46 46.28 19.45 11.35
N LYS A 47 47.26 20.16 10.76
CA LYS A 47 48.64 20.31 11.29
C LYS A 47 48.74 20.80 12.74
N ARG A 48 47.64 21.27 13.35
CA ARG A 48 47.55 21.80 14.72
C ARG A 48 46.65 21.00 15.67
N PHE A 49 46.08 19.87 15.25
CA PHE A 49 45.20 19.05 16.08
C PHE A 49 45.54 17.56 15.94
N LYS A 50 45.99 16.93 17.03
CA LYS A 50 46.20 15.49 17.15
C LYS A 50 45.13 14.88 18.08
N GLY A 51 43.87 14.93 17.67
CA GLY A 51 42.75 14.33 18.41
C GLY A 51 41.71 13.71 17.47
N VAL A 52 40.91 12.78 17.99
CA VAL A 52 39.69 12.30 17.35
C VAL A 52 38.58 13.27 17.75
N LEU A 53 37.88 13.87 16.78
CA LEU A 53 36.88 14.92 17.03
C LEU A 53 35.47 14.39 17.34
N ASP A 54 35.29 13.06 17.37
CA ASP A 54 34.00 12.43 17.55
C ASP A 54 33.98 11.67 18.89
N HIS A 55 33.40 12.28 19.92
CA HIS A 55 33.00 11.61 21.17
C HIS A 55 31.53 11.16 21.15
N THR A 56 30.83 11.35 20.03
CA THR A 56 29.45 10.91 19.88
C THR A 56 29.42 9.38 19.83
N PRO A 57 28.66 8.71 20.73
CA PRO A 57 28.47 7.27 20.63
C PRO A 57 27.88 6.92 19.26
N PRO A 58 28.15 5.71 18.73
CA PRO A 58 27.67 5.31 17.42
C PRO A 58 26.14 5.20 17.44
N GLU A 59 25.46 6.30 17.16
CA GLU A 59 24.04 6.29 16.84
C GLU A 59 23.89 5.62 15.48
N VAL A 60 23.48 4.37 15.53
CA VAL A 60 23.11 3.56 14.38
C VAL A 60 21.85 4.17 13.78
N LEU A 61 22.03 5.13 12.86
CA LEU A 61 20.96 5.75 12.08
C LEU A 61 20.43 4.74 11.05
N ILE A 62 19.55 3.83 11.48
CA ILE A 62 18.76 2.98 10.59
C ILE A 62 17.53 3.78 10.18
N GLN A 63 17.61 4.41 9.00
CA GLN A 63 16.46 5.07 8.40
C GLN A 63 15.56 4.02 7.73
N ALA A 64 14.77 3.29 8.52
CA ALA A 64 13.74 2.39 8.01
C ALA A 64 12.57 3.22 7.45
N LYS A 65 12.61 3.52 6.15
CA LYS A 65 11.48 4.19 5.48
C LYS A 65 10.41 3.17 5.15
N THR A 66 9.24 3.28 5.79
CA THR A 66 8.01 2.59 5.41
C THR A 66 7.69 2.82 3.93
N SER A 67 7.14 1.81 3.25
CA SER A 67 6.65 1.99 1.88
C SER A 67 5.46 2.94 1.87
N VAL A 68 5.25 3.70 0.79
CA VAL A 68 4.09 4.59 0.62
C VAL A 68 2.78 3.81 0.83
N SER A 69 2.70 2.58 0.34
CA SER A 69 1.56 1.69 0.56
C SER A 69 1.33 1.36 2.04
N GLN A 70 2.39 1.06 2.78
CA GLN A 70 2.32 0.75 4.21
C GLN A 70 1.97 1.98 5.04
N MET A 71 2.45 3.16 4.64
CA MET A 71 2.05 4.44 5.25
C MET A 71 0.55 4.70 5.04
N LEU A 72 0.05 4.47 3.82
CA LEU A 72 -1.37 4.61 3.50
C LEU A 72 -2.26 3.64 4.29
N GLU A 73 -1.90 2.36 4.36
CA GLU A 73 -2.62 1.35 5.14
C GLU A 73 -2.61 1.64 6.65
N HIS A 74 -1.47 2.08 7.18
CA HIS A 74 -1.34 2.46 8.59
C HIS A 74 -2.19 3.69 8.90
N ASN A 75 -2.15 4.72 8.05
CA ASN A 75 -2.97 5.92 8.20
C ASN A 75 -4.47 5.60 8.12
N GLN A 76 -4.89 4.71 7.21
CA GLN A 76 -6.28 4.25 7.12
C GLN A 76 -6.77 3.50 8.36
N LYS A 77 -5.88 2.78 9.06
CA LYS A 77 -6.22 2.13 10.33
C LYS A 77 -6.28 3.11 11.51
N MET A 78 -5.57 4.22 11.44
CA MET A 78 -5.51 5.23 12.51
C MET A 78 -6.55 6.35 12.35
N GLU A 79 -7.05 6.60 11.14
CA GLU A 79 -8.12 7.57 10.95
C GLU A 79 -9.45 7.02 11.46
N GLU A 80 -9.89 7.55 12.61
CA GLU A 80 -11.27 7.46 13.04
C GLU A 80 -12.16 7.99 11.91
N LYS A 81 -13.16 7.20 11.50
CA LYS A 81 -14.06 7.53 10.39
C LYS A 81 -14.82 8.80 10.73
N LYS A 82 -14.34 9.94 10.25
CA LYS A 82 -15.04 11.22 10.35
C LYS A 82 -16.44 11.07 9.76
N PRO A 83 -17.44 11.75 10.34
CA PRO A 83 -18.80 11.73 9.80
C PRO A 83 -18.79 12.24 8.35
N ILE A 84 -19.65 11.68 7.51
CA ILE A 84 -19.71 11.95 6.06
C ILE A 84 -19.91 13.46 5.79
N GLU A 85 -20.63 14.12 6.69
CA GLU A 85 -20.94 15.55 6.68
C GLU A 85 -19.69 16.45 6.77
N GLU A 86 -18.63 16.01 7.46
CA GLU A 86 -17.37 16.77 7.55
C GLU A 86 -16.49 16.58 6.31
N LEU A 87 -16.71 15.50 5.55
CA LEU A 87 -15.95 15.18 4.34
C LEU A 87 -16.53 15.84 3.10
N ILE A 88 -17.83 16.16 3.11
CA ILE A 88 -18.52 16.76 1.98
C ILE A 88 -18.31 18.29 2.02
N PRO A 89 -17.77 18.89 0.95
CA PRO A 89 -17.71 20.35 0.82
C PRO A 89 -19.10 21.00 0.90
N ASP A 90 -19.18 22.22 1.45
CA ASP A 90 -20.45 22.93 1.68
C ASP A 90 -21.38 22.97 0.46
N PHE A 91 -20.82 23.16 -0.74
CA PHE A 91 -21.58 23.22 -2.00
C PHE A 91 -22.18 21.88 -2.46
N LEU A 92 -21.79 20.77 -1.82
CA LEU A 92 -22.24 19.41 -2.13
C LEU A 92 -23.11 18.81 -1.02
N ILE A 93 -23.38 19.55 0.05
CA ILE A 93 -24.20 19.07 1.17
C ILE A 93 -25.60 18.65 0.69
N ASP A 94 -26.18 19.39 -0.26
CA ASP A 94 -27.47 19.04 -0.88
C ASP A 94 -27.46 17.66 -1.56
N TYR A 95 -26.28 17.20 -1.98
CA TYR A 95 -26.03 15.91 -2.60
C TYR A 95 -25.49 14.86 -1.62
N LYS A 96 -25.67 15.06 -0.31
CA LYS A 96 -25.21 14.12 0.73
C LYS A 96 -25.61 12.67 0.45
N ARG A 97 -26.83 12.47 -0.05
CA ARG A 97 -27.36 11.13 -0.37
C ARG A 97 -26.50 10.40 -1.40
N GLN A 98 -25.88 11.10 -2.36
CA GLN A 98 -25.00 10.48 -3.37
C GLN A 98 -23.68 9.98 -2.79
N PHE A 99 -23.25 10.49 -1.63
CA PHE A 99 -22.05 10.04 -0.92
C PHE A 99 -22.33 8.87 0.03
N GLU A 100 -23.61 8.57 0.32
CA GLU A 100 -23.98 7.40 1.11
C GLU A 100 -23.78 6.12 0.30
N LYS A 101 -23.00 5.18 0.84
CA LYS A 101 -22.70 3.90 0.17
C LYS A 101 -23.97 3.13 -0.21
N HIS A 102 -24.98 3.12 0.66
CA HIS A 102 -26.24 2.41 0.38
C HIS A 102 -27.02 2.99 -0.79
N ALA A 103 -26.88 4.29 -1.08
CA ALA A 103 -27.55 4.91 -2.21
C ALA A 103 -26.97 4.44 -3.55
N SER A 104 -25.71 3.98 -3.58
CA SER A 104 -25.06 3.46 -4.77
C SER A 104 -25.19 1.95 -4.95
N GLU A 105 -25.70 1.20 -3.95
CA GLU A 105 -25.89 -0.26 -3.96
C GLU A 105 -27.04 -0.76 -4.85
N ARG A 106 -27.31 -0.08 -5.97
CA ARG A 106 -28.30 -0.49 -6.98
C ARG A 106 -27.95 0.09 -8.34
N PHE A 107 -28.28 -0.61 -9.43
CA PHE A 107 -28.21 -0.02 -10.75
C PHE A 107 -29.06 1.25 -10.87
N PRO A 108 -28.59 2.25 -11.65
CA PRO A 108 -29.42 3.38 -11.99
C PRO A 108 -30.63 2.92 -12.80
N GLU A 109 -31.66 3.77 -12.83
CA GLU A 109 -32.82 3.54 -13.68
C GLU A 109 -32.42 3.51 -15.15
N SER A 110 -33.08 2.65 -15.94
CA SER A 110 -32.84 2.53 -17.37
C SER A 110 -33.14 3.85 -18.07
N ARG A 111 -32.26 4.23 -18.99
CA ARG A 111 -32.29 5.50 -19.70
C ARG A 111 -32.28 5.25 -21.21
N PRO A 112 -32.79 6.20 -22.02
CA PRO A 112 -32.81 6.05 -23.48
C PRO A 112 -31.41 6.01 -24.13
N TYR A 113 -30.38 6.33 -23.37
CA TYR A 113 -28.97 6.30 -23.77
C TYR A 113 -28.20 5.15 -23.10
N ASP A 114 -28.89 4.12 -22.60
CA ASP A 114 -28.25 2.88 -22.19
C ASP A 114 -27.52 2.25 -23.38
N HIS A 115 -26.30 1.75 -23.15
CA HIS A 115 -25.49 1.18 -24.22
C HIS A 115 -26.06 -0.18 -24.65
N ALA A 116 -26.58 -0.24 -25.88
CA ALA A 116 -26.92 -1.50 -26.52
C ALA A 116 -25.66 -2.22 -27.01
N ILE A 117 -25.66 -3.55 -26.89
CA ILE A 117 -24.63 -4.41 -27.50
C ILE A 117 -25.20 -4.96 -28.81
N ASP A 118 -24.93 -4.25 -29.90
CA ASP A 118 -25.38 -4.64 -31.24
C ASP A 118 -24.53 -5.79 -31.79
N LEU A 119 -25.11 -6.99 -31.85
CA LEU A 119 -24.45 -8.15 -32.43
C LEU A 119 -24.48 -8.07 -33.95
N LYS A 120 -23.39 -8.49 -34.59
CA LYS A 120 -23.34 -8.63 -36.05
C LYS A 120 -24.33 -9.73 -36.49
N PRO A 121 -24.98 -9.59 -37.65
CA PRO A 121 -25.90 -10.61 -38.16
C PRO A 121 -25.15 -11.93 -38.41
N GLY A 122 -25.80 -13.05 -38.10
CA GLY A 122 -25.23 -14.40 -38.27
C GLY A 122 -24.30 -14.86 -37.14
N VAL A 123 -24.20 -14.11 -36.03
CA VAL A 123 -23.45 -14.53 -34.84
C VAL A 123 -24.33 -15.42 -33.97
N GLU A 124 -23.89 -16.65 -33.74
CA GLU A 124 -24.49 -17.55 -32.76
C GLU A 124 -23.92 -17.27 -31.37
N ALA A 125 -24.71 -17.52 -30.33
CA ALA A 125 -24.24 -17.39 -28.95
C ALA A 125 -23.09 -18.38 -28.68
N LEU A 126 -21.98 -17.88 -28.15
CA LEU A 126 -20.85 -18.73 -27.77
C LEU A 126 -21.23 -19.54 -26.54
N ASN A 127 -21.45 -20.84 -26.73
CA ASN A 127 -21.60 -21.79 -25.64
C ASN A 127 -20.24 -22.39 -25.27
N CYS A 128 -19.47 -21.67 -24.46
CA CYS A 128 -18.18 -22.12 -23.96
C CYS A 128 -18.32 -22.83 -22.60
N LYS A 129 -17.47 -23.84 -22.37
CA LYS A 129 -17.42 -24.52 -21.07
C LYS A 129 -16.83 -23.59 -20.01
N VAL A 130 -17.50 -23.49 -18.86
CA VAL A 130 -16.97 -22.82 -17.68
C VAL A 130 -15.83 -23.65 -17.11
N TYR A 131 -14.72 -23.01 -16.75
CA TYR A 131 -13.61 -23.70 -16.10
C TYR A 131 -14.03 -24.21 -14.71
N PRO A 132 -13.65 -25.43 -14.33
CA PRO A 132 -13.97 -25.95 -13.01
C PRO A 132 -13.24 -25.12 -11.95
N LEU A 133 -14.00 -24.62 -10.98
CA LEU A 133 -13.48 -23.89 -9.84
C LEU A 133 -13.17 -24.86 -8.70
N SER A 134 -12.13 -24.58 -7.92
CA SER A 134 -11.86 -25.26 -6.65
C SER A 134 -12.96 -24.96 -5.61
N PRO A 135 -13.10 -25.76 -4.53
CA PRO A 135 -14.14 -25.54 -3.53
C PRO A 135 -14.10 -24.14 -2.88
N ILE A 136 -12.90 -23.60 -2.65
CA ILE A 136 -12.72 -22.26 -2.07
C ILE A 136 -13.17 -21.18 -3.07
N GLU A 137 -12.77 -21.30 -4.34
CA GLU A 137 -13.17 -20.36 -5.38
C GLU A 137 -14.68 -20.39 -5.64
N GLN A 138 -15.31 -21.57 -5.58
CA GLN A 138 -16.76 -21.70 -5.68
C GLN A 138 -17.48 -21.00 -4.52
N GLN A 139 -16.98 -21.15 -3.29
CA GLN A 139 -17.56 -20.47 -2.14
C GLN A 139 -17.48 -18.94 -2.31
N LEU A 140 -16.31 -18.41 -2.67
CA LEU A 140 -16.11 -16.98 -2.92
C LEU A 140 -16.99 -16.48 -4.07
N GLN A 141 -17.14 -17.26 -5.14
CA GLN A 141 -18.04 -16.94 -6.24
C GLN A 141 -19.49 -16.88 -5.76
N ASN A 142 -19.95 -17.84 -4.96
CA ASN A 142 -21.31 -17.86 -4.45
C ASN A 142 -21.60 -16.67 -3.51
N GLU A 143 -20.65 -16.31 -2.65
CA GLU A 143 -20.73 -15.12 -1.81
C GLU A 143 -20.84 -13.85 -2.66
N PHE A 144 -19.99 -13.72 -3.68
CA PHE A 144 -20.04 -12.62 -4.63
C PHE A 144 -21.40 -12.56 -5.36
N LEU A 145 -21.87 -13.67 -5.92
CA LEU A 145 -23.14 -13.74 -6.65
C LEU A 145 -24.31 -13.35 -5.73
N THR A 146 -24.35 -13.89 -4.52
CA THR A 146 -25.42 -13.60 -3.55
C THR A 146 -25.49 -12.11 -3.22
N ASP A 147 -24.35 -11.47 -2.97
CA ASP A 147 -24.29 -10.04 -2.65
C ASP A 147 -24.69 -9.16 -3.84
N ASN A 148 -24.21 -9.46 -5.04
CA ASN A 148 -24.50 -8.66 -6.23
C ASN A 148 -25.92 -8.86 -6.77
N LEU A 149 -26.49 -10.07 -6.67
CA LEU A 149 -27.91 -10.34 -6.95
C LEU A 149 -28.81 -9.56 -5.99
N ARG A 150 -28.48 -9.55 -4.69
CA ARG A 150 -29.21 -8.76 -3.69
C ARG A 150 -29.20 -7.26 -4.02
N LYS A 151 -28.07 -6.75 -4.52
CA LYS A 151 -27.91 -5.36 -4.98
C LYS A 151 -28.53 -5.09 -6.36
N CYS A 152 -29.08 -6.12 -7.02
CA CYS A 152 -29.59 -6.04 -8.39
C CYS A 152 -28.53 -5.53 -9.39
N TYR A 153 -27.27 -5.93 -9.23
CA TYR A 153 -26.17 -5.63 -10.16
C TYR A 153 -25.98 -6.68 -11.25
N ILE A 154 -26.56 -7.87 -11.06
CA ILE A 154 -26.56 -8.99 -11.98
C ILE A 154 -27.89 -9.72 -11.88
#